data_AF-A0AAE8IN62-F1
#
_entry.id   AF-A0AAE8IN62-F1
#
_cell.length_a   1.000
_cell.length_b   1.000
_cell.length_c   1.000
_cell.angle_alpha   90.00
_cell.angle_beta   90.00
_cell.angle_gamma   90.00
#
_symmetry.space_group_name_H-M   'P 1'
#
loop_
_entity.id
_entity.type
_entity.pdbx_description
1 polymer ?
#
loop_
_entity_poly.entity_id
_entity_poly.type
_entity_poly.pdbx_seq_one_letter_code
_entity_poly.pdbx_strand_id
1 'polypeptide(L)'
;MATPKFDAPATHTNAWIFQTWLAFILSLSAMGIGIYLLPLNGWMKSYLGMGFVFSISSTISLAKTTRDLEESKRIFNRVDEAKLEKLLAEYDPFNK
;
A
#
# COMPACT_ATOMS: atom_id res chain seq x y z
N MET A 1 24.14 4.41 -25.39
CA MET A 1 23.77 4.46 -23.96
C MET A 1 22.24 4.51 -23.89
N ALA A 2 21.58 3.42 -23.49
CA ALA A 2 20.12 3.41 -23.37
C ALA A 2 19.75 4.08 -22.04
N THR A 3 18.99 5.17 -22.09
CA THR A 3 18.47 5.83 -20.88
C THR A 3 17.55 4.87 -20.13
N PRO A 4 17.74 4.64 -18.82
CA PRO A 4 16.83 3.80 -18.04
C PRO A 4 15.42 4.39 -18.08
N LYS A 5 14.47 3.61 -18.63
CA LYS A 5 13.05 3.98 -18.62
C LYS A 5 12.49 3.63 -17.25
N PHE A 6 12.42 4.63 -16.39
CA PHE A 6 11.75 4.52 -15.11
C PHE A 6 10.23 4.52 -15.35
N ASP A 7 9.63 3.33 -15.41
CA ASP A 7 8.19 3.20 -15.60
C ASP A 7 7.44 3.90 -14.45
N ALA A 8 6.51 4.80 -14.76
CA ALA A 8 5.60 5.34 -13.76
C ALA A 8 4.80 4.18 -13.13
N PRO A 9 4.44 4.24 -11.83
CA PRO A 9 3.61 3.20 -11.24
C PRO A 9 2.34 3.04 -12.09
N ALA A 10 2.06 1.80 -12.50
CA ALA A 10 0.88 1.49 -13.29
C ALA A 10 -0.37 1.94 -12.51
N THR A 11 -1.04 2.96 -13.02
CA THR A 11 -2.24 3.50 -12.38
C THR A 11 -3.37 2.48 -12.59
N HIS A 12 -4.06 2.12 -11.51
CA HIS A 12 -5.19 1.20 -11.59
C HIS A 12 -6.33 1.80 -12.41
N THR A 13 -7.03 0.95 -13.18
CA THR A 13 -8.24 1.36 -13.91
C THR A 13 -9.33 1.84 -12.95
N ASN A 14 -10.11 2.85 -13.34
CA ASN A 14 -11.23 3.39 -12.55
C ASN A 14 -12.22 2.30 -12.08
N ALA A 15 -12.46 1.27 -12.89
CA ALA A 15 -13.32 0.13 -12.53
C ALA A 15 -12.77 -0.66 -11.32
N TRP A 16 -11.45 -0.89 -11.27
CA TRP A 16 -10.81 -1.59 -10.15
C TRP A 16 -10.84 -0.77 -8.87
N ILE A 17 -10.59 0.53 -8.98
CA ILE A 17 -10.66 1.47 -7.85
C ILE A 17 -12.09 1.45 -7.27
N PHE A 18 -13.10 1.57 -8.13
CA PHE A 18 -14.50 1.52 -7.70
C PHE A 18 -14.87 0.20 -7.02
N GLN A 19 -14.50 -0.95 -7.63
CA GLN A 19 -14.76 -2.27 -7.06
C GLN A 19 -14.14 -2.42 -5.66
N THR A 20 -12.91 -1.95 -5.47
CA THR A 20 -12.20 -2.07 -4.19
C THR A 20 -12.90 -1.27 -3.10
N TRP A 21 -13.33 -0.04 -3.41
CA TRP A 21 -14.12 0.78 -2.49
C TRP A 21 -15.48 0.15 -2.17
N LEU A 22 -16.17 -0.38 -3.17
CA LEU A 22 -17.46 -1.04 -3.00
C LEU A 22 -17.33 -2.27 -2.09
N ALA A 23 -16.34 -3.13 -2.35
CA ALA A 23 -16.08 -4.33 -1.54
C ALA A 23 -15.75 -3.98 -0.09
N PHE A 24 -14.95 -2.92 0.13
CA PHE A 24 -14.62 -2.45 1.48
C PHE A 24 -15.88 -1.99 2.23
N ILE A 25 -16.71 -1.15 1.61
CA ILE A 25 -17.95 -0.66 2.22
C ILE A 25 -18.91 -1.82 2.52
N LEU A 26 -19.08 -2.75 1.58
CA LEU A 26 -19.94 -3.92 1.76
C LEU A 26 -19.47 -4.81 2.91
N SER A 27 -18.15 -5.04 3.03
CA SER A 27 -17.57 -5.80 4.13
C SER A 27 -17.83 -5.12 5.48
N LEU A 28 -17.61 -3.81 5.56
CA LEU A 28 -17.87 -3.04 6.77
C LEU A 28 -19.33 -3.08 7.19
N SER A 29 -20.25 -2.88 6.24
CA SER A 29 -21.68 -2.91 6.50
C SER A 29 -22.16 -4.29 6.90
N ALA A 30 -21.70 -5.35 6.21
CA ALA A 30 -22.08 -6.72 6.52
C ALA A 30 -21.68 -7.10 7.95
N MET A 31 -20.45 -6.76 8.36
CA MET A 31 -19.97 -7.05 9.71
C MET A 31 -20.71 -6.22 10.77
N GLY A 32 -20.93 -4.92 10.51
CA GLY A 32 -21.68 -4.04 11.41
C GLY A 32 -23.13 -4.51 11.62
N ILE A 33 -23.82 -4.89 10.54
CA ILE A 33 -25.16 -5.48 10.60
C ILE A 33 -25.14 -6.82 11.35
N GLY A 34 -24.12 -7.66 11.11
CA GLY A 34 -23.95 -8.92 11.82
C GLY A 34 -23.84 -8.74 13.33
N ILE A 35 -23.02 -7.78 13.79
CA ILE A 35 -22.90 -7.46 15.22
C ILE A 35 -24.21 -6.91 15.78
N TYR A 36 -24.94 -6.11 15.00
CA TYR A 36 -26.23 -5.55 15.44
C TYR A 36 -27.30 -6.63 15.64
N LEU A 37 -27.42 -7.57 14.69
CA LEU A 37 -28.44 -8.62 14.69
C LEU A 37 -28.18 -9.73 15.73
N LEU A 38 -26.97 -9.81 16.29
CA LEU A 38 -26.62 -10.82 17.30
C LEU A 38 -27.51 -10.68 18.56
N PRO A 39 -28.08 -11.76 19.11
CA PRO A 39 -28.87 -11.70 20.35
C PRO A 39 -27.97 -11.70 21.60
N LEU A 40 -27.04 -10.74 21.69
CA LEU A 40 -26.13 -10.56 22.82
C LEU A 40 -26.46 -9.31 23.64
N ASN A 41 -25.91 -9.21 24.85
CA ASN A 41 -25.99 -7.99 25.65
C ASN A 41 -25.22 -6.83 24.96
N GLY A 42 -25.57 -5.59 25.31
CA GLY A 42 -24.94 -4.41 24.71
C GLY A 42 -23.43 -4.34 24.95
N TRP A 43 -22.97 -4.79 26.12
CA TRP A 43 -21.54 -4.76 26.48
C TRP A 43 -20.67 -5.67 25.59
N MET A 44 -21.13 -6.89 25.33
CA MET A 44 -20.42 -7.86 24.48
C MET A 44 -20.45 -7.42 23.01
N LYS A 45 -21.55 -6.82 22.55
CA LYS A 45 -21.60 -6.19 21.21
C LYS A 45 -20.56 -5.07 21.08
N SER A 46 -20.44 -4.20 22.09
CA SER A 46 -19.44 -3.13 22.10
C SER A 46 -18.01 -3.66 22.13
N TYR A 47 -17.74 -4.74 22.87
CA TYR A 47 -16.43 -5.39 22.86
C TYR A 47 -16.05 -5.88 21.45
N LEU A 48 -16.97 -6.56 20.75
CA LEU A 48 -16.78 -6.98 19.37
C LEU A 48 -16.60 -5.78 18.42
N GLY A 49 -17.40 -4.73 18.61
CA GLY A 49 -17.30 -3.49 17.84
C GLY A 49 -15.95 -2.79 18.01
N MET A 50 -15.41 -2.74 19.23
CA MET A 50 -14.08 -2.19 19.51
C MET A 50 -12.98 -2.96 18.77
N GLY A 51 -13.01 -4.30 18.85
CA GLY A 51 -12.04 -5.15 18.13
C GLY A 51 -12.13 -4.99 16.61
N PHE A 52 -13.35 -4.89 16.08
CA PHE A 52 -13.61 -4.63 14.67
C PHE A 52 -13.03 -3.30 14.19
N VAL A 53 -13.34 -2.19 14.88
CA VAL A 53 -12.82 -0.85 14.55
C VAL A 53 -11.29 -0.81 14.67
N PHE A 54 -10.74 -1.39 15.72
CA PHE A 54 -9.29 -1.46 15.91
C PHE A 54 -8.58 -2.24 14.79
N SER A 55 -9.15 -3.39 14.39
CA SER A 55 -8.60 -4.20 13.29
C SER A 55 -8.58 -3.43 11.96
N ILE A 56 -9.65 -2.67 11.66
CA ILE A 56 -9.70 -1.81 10.46
C ILE A 56 -8.62 -0.73 10.50
N SER A 57 -8.52 -0.01 11.62
CA SER A 57 -7.53 1.06 11.79
C SER A 57 -6.10 0.54 11.67
N SER A 58 -5.81 -0.62 12.27
CA SER A 58 -4.51 -1.29 12.18
C SER A 58 -4.19 -1.71 10.75
N THR A 59 -5.17 -2.29 10.03
CA THR A 59 -5.00 -2.71 8.63
C THR A 59 -4.67 -1.53 7.71
N ILE A 60 -5.35 -0.39 7.87
CA ILE A 60 -5.05 0.84 7.09
C ILE A 60 -3.64 1.34 7.40
N SER A 61 -3.24 1.34 8.68
CA SER A 61 -1.90 1.78 9.10
C SER A 61 -0.81 0.86 8.54
N LEU A 62 -1.05 -0.45 8.56
CA LEU A 62 -0.18 -1.45 7.96
C LEU A 62 -0.06 -1.25 6.45
N ALA A 63 -1.18 -1.09 5.74
CA ALA A 63 -1.20 -0.88 4.29
C ALA A 63 -0.41 0.38 3.89
N LYS A 64 -0.56 1.48 4.64
CA LYS A 64 0.23 2.70 4.44
C LYS A 64 1.72 2.43 4.64
N THR A 65 2.08 1.80 5.75
CA THR A 65 3.48 1.48 6.08
C THR A 65 4.13 0.60 5.01
N THR A 66 3.42 -0.41 4.51
CA THR A 66 3.90 -1.29 3.43
C THR A 66 4.09 -0.51 2.12
N ARG A 67 3.12 0.32 1.73
CA ARG A 67 3.23 1.15 0.52
C ARG A 67 4.40 2.14 0.63
N ASP A 68 4.55 2.80 1.77
CA ASP A 68 5.61 3.78 2.00
C ASP A 68 6.99 3.09 2.00
N LEU A 69 7.09 1.84 2.45
CA LEU A 69 8.31 1.02 2.36
C LEU A 69 8.66 0.65 0.91
N GLU A 70 7.68 0.28 0.10
CA GLU A 70 7.87 -0.01 -1.33
C GLU A 70 8.31 1.23 -2.11
N GLU A 71 7.67 2.38 -1.86
CA GLU A 71 8.05 3.67 -2.45
C GLU A 71 9.48 4.07 -2.06
N SER A 72 9.84 3.90 -0.79
CA SER A 72 11.20 4.20 -0.29
C SER A 72 12.24 3.34 -0.98
N LYS A 73 12.05 2.01 -1.05
CA LYS A 73 12.96 1.08 -1.75
C LYS A 73 13.16 1.48 -3.21
N ARG A 74 12.08 1.86 -3.89
CA ARG A 74 12.15 2.31 -5.29
C ARG A 74 13.00 3.56 -5.46
N ILE A 75 12.89 4.53 -4.55
CA ILE A 75 13.70 5.75 -4.58
C ILE A 75 15.18 5.44 -4.36
N PHE A 76 15.50 4.58 -3.39
CA PHE A 76 16.89 4.17 -3.14
C PHE A 76 17.54 3.51 -4.36
N ASN A 77 16.85 2.56 -5.00
CA ASN A 77 17.36 1.89 -6.19
C ASN A 77 17.69 2.89 -7.33
N ARG A 78 16.86 3.92 -7.53
CA ARG A 78 17.11 4.96 -8.54
C ARG A 78 18.36 5.78 -8.24
N VAL A 79 18.63 6.05 -6.96
CA VAL A 79 19.82 6.80 -6.54
C VAL A 79 21.07 5.94 -6.72
N ASP A 80 21.00 4.65 -6.37
CA ASP A 80 22.12 3.74 -6.51
C ASP A 80 22.47 3.51 -7.99
N GLU A 81 21.48 3.34 -8.85
CA GLU A 81 21.68 3.24 -10.30
C GLU A 81 22.34 4.50 -10.88
N ALA A 82 21.85 5.69 -10.53
CA ALA A 82 22.45 6.95 -11.01
C ALA A 82 23.88 7.15 -10.51
N LYS A 83 24.18 6.74 -9.28
CA LYS A 83 25.56 6.76 -8.73
C LYS A 83 26.45 5.76 -9.45
N LEU A 84 25.96 4.55 -9.73
CA LEU A 84 26.69 3.53 -10.48
C LEU A 84 26.98 4.00 -11.90
N GLU A 85 25.99 4.59 -12.60
CA GLU A 85 26.20 5.17 -13.93
C GLU A 85 27.27 6.27 -13.91
N LYS A 86 27.25 7.15 -12.90
CA LYS A 86 28.28 8.19 -12.75
C LYS A 86 29.67 7.59 -12.52
N LEU A 87 29.78 6.60 -11.63
CA LEU A 87 31.06 5.92 -11.36
C LEU A 87 31.60 5.21 -12.60
N LEU A 88 30.73 4.55 -13.37
CA LEU A 88 31.10 3.91 -14.63
C LEU A 88 31.50 4.92 -15.71
N ALA A 89 30.85 6.10 -15.76
CA ALA A 89 31.19 7.16 -16.70
C ALA A 89 32.51 7.87 -16.35
N GLU A 90 32.79 8.03 -15.05
CA GLU A 90 34.03 8.63 -14.55
C GLU A 90 35.22 7.65 -14.63
N TYR A 91 34.96 6.34 -14.53
CA TYR A 91 35.93 5.29 -14.76
C TYR A 91 35.83 4.75 -16.20
N ASP A 92 36.37 5.51 -17.18
CA ASP A 92 36.62 5.00 -18.53
C ASP A 92 38.07 4.47 -18.64
N PRO A 93 38.29 3.14 -18.57
CA PRO A 93 39.62 2.56 -18.61
C PRO A 93 40.31 2.66 -19.98
N PHE A 94 39.66 3.21 -21.01
CA PHE A 94 40.21 3.30 -22.37
C PHE A 94 40.63 4.72 -22.81
N ASN A 95 40.40 5.75 -22.00
CA ASN A 95 40.91 7.10 -22.27
C ASN A 95 42.17 7.36 -21.41
N LYS A 96 43.34 7.18 -22.01
CA LYS A 96 44.66 7.49 -21.43
C LYS A 96 45.04 8.95 -21.68
#